data_AF-A0A7C2T4Y0-F1
#
_entry.id   AF-A0A7C2T4Y0-F1
#
_cell.length_a   1.000
_cell.length_b   1.000
_cell.length_c   1.000
_cell.angle_alpha   90.00
_cell.angle_beta   90.00
_cell.angle_gamma   90.00
#
_symmetry.space_group_name_H-M   'P 1'
#
loop_
_entity.id
_entity.type
_entity.pdbx_description
1 polymer ?
#
loop_
_entity_poly.entity_id
_entity_poly.type
_entity_poly.pdbx_seq_one_letter_code
_entity_poly.pdbx_strand_id
1 'polypeptide(L)'
;MAYAFNNDIFLTEEDRETARRAFPNVYYALDNPALRDVFKSHDVRANRSKARSRRWGVAAVALATAALMIAASSPLYADFTQDWKRAISIVGAFCGIASVMIGYFGVMFRGRKLRWLTDRLATERLRQFHFQHFAAHGGAILRGARDEAARAAYLALRDRDFERLKVDFLARIEDEFYAIVEAEDPDSGLLFDFTADLPGADDPHLDEYYRAYELLRFQRQIDYCNLLLSEGRNLWKHAPARQARFFGAVGLSCLVVILSLDSLVFMGSILDLPFLAAPIFSVGGVLIAFFALGARTIEDGLQPGVEAERMRQYRIALNRSHSRFKGARTPAEKIEPMIDLENASFEEMIPFLKTNYEATFVM
;
A
#
# COMPACT_ATOMS: atom_id res chain seq x y z
N MET A 1 17.40 3.89 12.31
CA MET A 1 18.12 4.12 11.04
C MET A 1 17.54 5.36 10.40
N ALA A 2 18.36 6.39 10.19
CA ALA A 2 17.97 7.49 9.30
C ALA A 2 18.14 6.96 7.87
N TYR A 3 17.07 7.02 7.07
CA TYR A 3 17.16 6.66 5.67
C TYR A 3 18.06 7.66 4.95
N ALA A 4 19.02 7.18 4.14
CA ALA A 4 19.92 8.05 3.38
C ALA A 4 19.17 8.88 2.31
N PHE A 5 18.01 8.38 1.85
CA PHE A 5 17.12 9.05 0.89
C PHE A 5 15.67 8.92 1.37
N ASN A 6 14.84 9.94 1.16
CA ASN A 6 13.41 9.87 1.46
C ASN A 6 12.60 9.22 0.31
N ASN A 7 13.12 9.21 -0.90
CA ASN A 7 12.47 8.63 -2.08
C ASN A 7 13.50 8.07 -3.08
N ASP A 8 13.17 6.97 -3.75
CA ASP A 8 14.01 6.29 -4.75
C ASP A 8 14.13 7.02 -6.10
N ILE A 9 13.26 8.00 -6.38
CA ILE A 9 13.29 8.85 -7.58
C ILE A 9 13.56 10.33 -7.27
N PHE A 10 14.11 10.65 -6.09
CA PHE A 10 14.60 11.99 -5.71
C PHE A 10 13.57 13.14 -5.83
N LEU A 11 12.40 12.97 -5.22
CA LEU A 11 11.35 13.99 -5.26
C LEU A 11 11.77 15.34 -4.63
N THR A 12 12.62 15.31 -3.60
CA THR A 12 13.11 16.51 -2.88
C THR A 12 14.47 16.96 -3.40
N GLU A 13 14.81 18.24 -3.19
CA GLU A 13 16.15 18.76 -3.55
C GLU A 13 17.24 18.13 -2.67
N GLU A 14 16.96 17.90 -1.39
CA GLU A 14 17.91 17.26 -0.48
C GLU A 14 18.29 15.84 -0.93
N ASP A 15 17.32 15.05 -1.40
CA ASP A 15 17.57 13.71 -1.93
C ASP A 15 18.44 13.81 -3.21
N ARG A 16 18.20 14.81 -4.06
CA ARG A 16 18.98 15.07 -5.28
C ARG A 16 20.43 15.44 -4.96
N GLU A 17 20.65 16.38 -4.04
CA GLU A 17 21.98 16.78 -3.60
C GLU A 17 22.76 15.62 -2.99
N THR A 18 22.09 14.82 -2.15
CA THR A 18 22.70 13.64 -1.53
C THR A 18 23.09 12.60 -2.58
N ALA A 19 22.25 12.38 -3.58
CA ALA A 19 22.51 11.42 -4.65
C ALA A 19 23.63 11.89 -5.56
N ARG A 20 23.65 13.19 -5.89
CA ARG A 20 24.72 13.81 -6.71
C ARG A 20 26.08 13.68 -6.05
N ARG A 21 26.14 13.80 -4.71
CA ARG A 21 27.38 13.59 -3.94
C ARG A 21 27.77 12.12 -3.84
N ALA A 22 26.80 11.22 -3.70
CA ALA A 22 27.04 9.79 -3.54
C ALA A 22 27.44 9.10 -4.86
N PHE A 23 26.90 9.58 -5.99
CA PHE A 23 27.01 8.94 -7.31
C PHE A 23 27.33 9.96 -8.42
N PRO A 24 28.40 10.75 -8.31
CA PRO A 24 28.66 11.87 -9.21
C PRO A 24 28.80 11.48 -10.69
N ASN A 25 29.31 10.28 -10.99
CA ASN A 25 29.59 9.84 -12.36
C ASN A 25 28.34 9.29 -13.06
N VAL A 26 27.37 8.76 -12.30
CA VAL A 26 26.13 8.18 -12.83
C VAL A 26 24.87 8.99 -12.50
N TYR A 27 24.99 10.07 -11.72
CA TYR A 27 23.86 10.90 -11.30
C TYR A 27 23.04 11.44 -12.48
N TYR A 28 23.68 11.79 -13.59
CA TYR A 28 22.98 12.30 -14.77
C TYR A 28 21.97 11.29 -15.34
N ALA A 29 22.21 9.98 -15.16
CA ALA A 29 21.28 8.93 -15.56
C ALA A 29 20.13 8.74 -14.56
N LEU A 30 20.44 8.91 -13.27
CA LEU A 30 19.49 8.87 -12.16
C LEU A 30 18.55 10.09 -12.12
N ASP A 31 19.01 11.24 -12.61
CA ASP A 31 18.23 12.48 -12.60
C ASP A 31 17.30 12.58 -13.81
N ASN A 32 16.01 12.27 -13.61
CA ASN A 32 14.98 12.42 -14.64
C ASN A 32 13.85 13.38 -14.17
N PRO A 33 13.95 14.69 -14.46
CA PRO A 33 12.94 15.68 -14.05
C PRO A 33 11.57 15.43 -14.70
N ALA A 34 11.53 15.10 -15.99
CA ALA A 34 10.28 14.85 -16.70
C ALA A 34 9.49 13.68 -16.09
N LEU A 35 10.18 12.59 -15.73
CA LEU A 35 9.58 11.45 -15.05
C LEU A 35 9.04 11.83 -13.68
N ARG A 36 9.80 12.60 -12.89
CA ARG A 36 9.37 13.04 -11.55
C ARG A 36 8.10 13.88 -11.61
N ASP A 37 7.97 14.77 -12.60
CA ASP A 37 6.81 15.65 -12.71
C ASP A 37 5.54 14.85 -13.03
N VAL A 38 5.64 13.88 -13.94
CA VAL A 38 4.55 12.94 -14.22
C VAL A 38 4.23 12.10 -12.97
N PHE A 39 5.25 11.53 -12.33
CA PHE A 39 5.09 10.72 -11.11
C PHE A 39 4.36 11.49 -10.00
N LYS A 40 4.78 12.73 -9.71
CA LYS A 40 4.17 13.56 -8.65
C LYS A 40 2.68 13.76 -8.89
N SER A 41 2.27 13.96 -10.15
CA SER A 41 0.86 14.15 -10.49
C SER A 41 0.02 12.93 -10.12
N HIS A 42 0.50 11.72 -10.43
CA HIS A 42 -0.17 10.47 -10.09
C HIS A 42 -0.10 10.17 -8.58
N ASP A 43 1.06 10.35 -7.93
CA ASP A 43 1.20 10.02 -6.50
C ASP A 43 0.33 10.93 -5.60
N VAL A 44 0.24 12.23 -5.90
CA VAL A 44 -0.64 13.14 -5.15
C VAL A 44 -2.12 12.75 -5.30
N ARG A 45 -2.55 12.39 -6.52
CA ARG A 45 -3.93 11.94 -6.77
C ARG A 45 -4.22 10.61 -6.08
N ALA A 46 -3.30 9.65 -6.14
CA ALA A 46 -3.42 8.36 -5.49
C ALA A 46 -3.52 8.51 -3.96
N ASN A 47 -2.61 9.26 -3.35
CA ASN A 47 -2.58 9.47 -1.89
C ASN A 47 -3.83 10.21 -1.39
N ARG A 48 -4.28 11.23 -2.12
CA ARG A 48 -5.51 11.97 -1.78
C ARG A 48 -6.75 11.08 -1.87
N SER A 49 -6.84 10.25 -2.90
CA SER A 49 -7.96 9.34 -3.12
C SER A 49 -8.04 8.28 -2.02
N LYS A 50 -6.91 7.61 -1.70
CA LYS A 50 -6.81 6.65 -0.60
C LYS A 50 -7.18 7.25 0.76
N ALA A 51 -6.62 8.43 1.09
CA ALA A 51 -6.89 9.06 2.39
C ALA A 51 -8.35 9.53 2.53
N ARG A 52 -9.00 9.93 1.43
CA ARG A 52 -10.41 10.32 1.45
C ARG A 52 -11.30 9.09 1.58
N SER A 53 -11.07 8.07 0.77
CA SER A 53 -11.88 6.86 0.73
C SER A 53 -11.87 6.14 2.10
N ARG A 54 -10.69 5.94 2.69
CA ARG A 54 -10.54 5.35 4.04
C ARG A 54 -11.33 6.08 5.12
N ARG A 55 -11.34 7.42 5.10
CA ARG A 55 -12.10 8.21 6.07
C ARG A 55 -13.60 7.99 5.94
N TRP A 56 -14.12 7.93 4.72
CA TRP A 56 -15.55 7.69 4.49
C TRP A 56 -15.95 6.24 4.81
N GLY A 57 -15.10 5.26 4.48
CA GLY A 57 -15.33 3.86 4.86
C GLY A 57 -15.40 3.68 6.38
N VAL A 58 -14.42 4.22 7.12
CA VAL A 58 -14.43 4.18 8.59
C VAL A 58 -15.63 4.93 9.18
N ALA A 59 -15.99 6.09 8.63
CA ALA A 59 -17.16 6.85 9.09
C ALA A 59 -18.47 6.08 8.86
N ALA A 60 -18.63 5.42 7.71
CA ALA A 60 -19.81 4.61 7.42
C ALA A 60 -19.98 3.47 8.42
N VAL A 61 -18.91 2.73 8.70
CA VAL A 61 -18.93 1.63 9.68
C VAL A 61 -19.20 2.17 11.08
N ALA A 62 -18.55 3.27 11.49
CA ALA A 62 -18.77 3.86 12.81
C ALA A 62 -20.23 4.31 13.01
N LEU A 63 -20.84 4.92 11.99
CA LEU A 63 -22.25 5.32 12.02
C LEU A 63 -23.20 4.12 12.08
N ALA A 64 -22.94 3.07 11.30
CA ALA A 64 -23.72 1.84 11.33
C ALA A 64 -23.65 1.17 12.71
N THR A 65 -22.44 1.02 13.27
CA THR A 65 -22.22 0.47 14.61
C THR A 65 -22.92 1.32 15.67
N ALA A 66 -22.82 2.65 15.59
CA ALA A 66 -23.51 3.54 16.53
C ALA A 66 -25.05 3.40 16.45
N ALA A 67 -25.62 3.28 15.25
CA ALA A 67 -27.05 3.08 15.07
C ALA A 67 -27.53 1.76 15.72
N LEU A 68 -26.79 0.67 15.51
CA LEU A 68 -27.09 -0.64 16.12
C LEU A 68 -26.96 -0.60 17.64
N MET A 69 -25.92 0.04 18.16
CA MET A 69 -25.71 0.21 19.61
C MET A 69 -26.82 1.05 20.27
N ILE A 70 -27.26 2.15 19.62
CA ILE A 70 -28.36 2.97 20.11
C ILE A 70 -29.67 2.17 20.16
N ALA A 71 -29.94 1.36 19.12
CA ALA A 71 -31.13 0.52 19.06
C ALA A 71 -31.13 -0.56 20.15
N ALA A 72 -30.01 -1.27 20.35
CA ALA A 72 -29.88 -2.30 21.38
C ALA A 72 -29.88 -1.74 22.81
N SER A 73 -29.53 -0.46 22.99
CA SER A 73 -29.56 0.20 24.30
C SER A 73 -30.97 0.56 24.78
N SER A 74 -32.03 0.26 24.01
CA SER A 74 -33.41 0.64 24.35
C SER A 74 -33.90 0.22 25.74
N PRO A 75 -33.50 -0.93 26.32
CA PRO A 75 -33.87 -1.26 27.69
C PRO A 75 -33.28 -0.32 28.75
N LEU A 76 -32.13 0.30 28.48
CA LEU A 76 -31.42 1.15 29.47
C LEU A 76 -32.06 2.51 29.66
N TYR A 77 -32.79 3.00 28.66
CA TYR A 77 -33.52 4.26 28.71
C TYR A 77 -35.04 4.06 28.66
N ALA A 78 -35.51 2.86 29.06
CA ALA A 78 -36.92 2.51 29.09
C ALA A 78 -37.73 3.43 30.03
N ASP A 79 -37.11 3.96 31.08
CA ASP A 79 -37.77 4.85 32.05
C ASP A 79 -37.60 6.35 31.74
N PHE A 80 -36.90 6.68 30.64
CA PHE A 80 -36.74 8.07 30.24
C PHE A 80 -38.05 8.67 29.73
N THR A 81 -38.14 10.01 29.75
CA THR A 81 -39.28 10.72 29.17
C THR A 81 -39.41 10.43 27.67
N GLN A 82 -40.62 10.54 27.15
CA GLN A 82 -40.91 10.28 25.73
C GLN A 82 -40.07 11.17 24.79
N ASP A 83 -39.78 12.40 25.20
CA ASP A 83 -38.96 13.35 24.43
C ASP A 83 -37.51 12.86 24.30
N TRP A 84 -36.91 12.34 25.38
CA TRP A 84 -35.57 11.78 25.35
C TRP A 84 -35.49 10.51 24.50
N LYS A 85 -36.46 9.60 24.64
CA LYS A 85 -36.56 8.40 23.79
C LYS A 85 -36.62 8.78 22.32
N ARG A 86 -37.48 9.75 21.97
CA ARG A 86 -37.62 10.27 20.61
C ARG A 86 -36.31 10.87 20.10
N ALA A 87 -35.63 11.69 20.90
CA ALA A 87 -34.35 12.28 20.52
C ALA A 87 -33.28 11.21 20.23
N ILE A 88 -33.14 10.21 21.10
CA ILE A 88 -32.19 9.09 20.92
C ILE A 88 -32.53 8.29 19.66
N SER A 89 -33.81 7.97 19.43
CA SER A 89 -34.26 7.26 18.23
C SER A 89 -34.00 8.05 16.95
N ILE A 90 -34.19 9.37 16.96
CA ILE A 90 -33.88 10.25 15.81
C ILE A 90 -32.38 10.20 15.50
N VAL A 91 -31.52 10.28 16.52
CA VAL A 91 -30.07 10.18 16.34
C VAL A 91 -29.68 8.82 15.78
N GLY A 92 -30.22 7.73 16.34
CA GLY A 92 -29.96 6.37 15.85
C GLY A 92 -30.40 6.18 14.39
N ALA A 93 -31.59 6.66 14.03
CA ALA A 93 -32.12 6.62 12.67
C ALA A 93 -31.24 7.44 11.71
N PHE A 94 -30.81 8.64 12.11
CA PHE A 94 -29.91 9.47 11.32
C PHE A 94 -28.57 8.77 11.08
N CYS A 95 -27.97 8.17 12.10
CA CYS A 95 -26.73 7.40 11.97
C CYS A 95 -26.89 6.24 10.97
N GLY A 96 -27.98 5.46 11.07
CA GLY A 96 -28.24 4.33 10.18
C GLY A 96 -28.49 4.74 8.73
N ILE A 97 -29.28 5.81 8.51
CA ILE A 97 -29.52 6.33 7.16
C ILE A 97 -28.22 6.89 6.57
N ALA A 98 -27.47 7.68 7.36
CA ALA A 98 -26.20 8.24 6.91
C ALA A 98 -25.18 7.16 6.57
N SER A 99 -25.08 6.07 7.36
CA SER A 99 -24.17 4.96 7.04
C SER A 99 -24.53 4.27 5.73
N VAL A 100 -25.82 4.01 5.49
CA VAL A 100 -26.29 3.40 4.24
C VAL A 100 -26.04 4.32 3.06
N MET A 101 -26.31 5.63 3.20
CA MET A 101 -26.05 6.60 2.14
C MET A 101 -24.56 6.67 1.79
N ILE A 102 -23.67 6.74 2.79
CA ILE A 102 -22.22 6.75 2.56
C ILE A 102 -21.78 5.43 1.91
N GLY A 103 -22.27 4.28 2.38
CA GLY A 103 -21.96 2.97 1.82
C GLY A 103 -22.42 2.84 0.36
N TYR A 104 -23.67 3.18 0.08
CA TYR A 104 -24.27 3.13 -1.25
C TYR A 104 -23.55 4.05 -2.24
N PHE A 105 -23.29 5.31 -1.85
CA PHE A 105 -22.51 6.21 -2.69
C PHE A 105 -21.06 5.74 -2.84
N GLY A 106 -20.45 5.18 -1.78
CA GLY A 106 -19.11 4.60 -1.83
C GLY A 106 -18.98 3.49 -2.87
N VAL A 107 -19.94 2.56 -2.90
CA VAL A 107 -20.04 1.47 -3.89
C VAL A 107 -20.28 2.00 -5.30
N MET A 108 -21.12 3.04 -5.45
CA MET A 108 -21.39 3.65 -6.76
C MET A 108 -20.19 4.41 -7.36
N PHE A 109 -19.12 4.67 -6.61
CA PHE A 109 -17.91 5.31 -7.13
C PHE A 109 -16.82 4.33 -7.57
N ARG A 110 -17.19 3.24 -8.27
CA ARG A 110 -16.24 2.33 -8.96
C ARG A 110 -15.17 3.10 -9.75
N GLY A 111 -15.54 4.20 -10.41
CA GLY A 111 -14.59 5.06 -11.12
C GLY A 111 -13.55 5.79 -10.24
N ARG A 112 -13.86 6.13 -8.98
CA ARG A 112 -12.85 6.73 -8.07
C ARG A 112 -11.82 5.70 -7.63
N LYS A 113 -12.28 4.49 -7.37
CA LYS A 113 -11.43 3.35 -7.01
C LYS A 113 -10.53 2.97 -8.18
N LEU A 114 -11.10 2.84 -9.38
CA LEU A 114 -10.33 2.61 -10.60
C LEU A 114 -9.27 3.70 -10.82
N ARG A 115 -9.63 4.98 -10.67
CA ARG A 115 -8.66 6.08 -10.74
C ARG A 115 -7.54 5.98 -9.71
N TRP A 116 -7.85 5.62 -8.48
CA TRP A 116 -6.82 5.41 -7.46
C TRP A 116 -5.87 4.26 -7.83
N LEU A 117 -6.41 3.14 -8.30
CA LEU A 117 -5.62 1.98 -8.68
C LEU A 117 -4.78 2.21 -9.94
N THR A 118 -5.32 2.89 -10.95
CA THR A 118 -4.59 3.29 -12.16
C THR A 118 -3.52 4.33 -11.87
N ASP A 119 -3.77 5.32 -11.00
CA ASP A 119 -2.72 6.23 -10.52
C ASP A 119 -1.61 5.46 -9.76
N ARG A 120 -1.96 4.42 -8.99
CA ARG A 120 -0.97 3.55 -8.34
C ARG A 120 -0.15 2.74 -9.33
N LEU A 121 -0.81 2.07 -10.27
CA LEU A 121 -0.16 1.36 -11.38
C LEU A 121 0.81 2.28 -12.13
N ALA A 122 0.37 3.50 -12.47
CA ALA A 122 1.21 4.49 -13.12
C ALA A 122 2.45 4.83 -12.27
N THR A 123 2.30 5.08 -10.96
CA THR A 123 3.46 5.38 -10.10
C THR A 123 4.44 4.21 -10.02
N GLU A 124 3.98 2.97 -9.92
CA GLU A 124 4.87 1.80 -9.86
C GLU A 124 5.57 1.57 -11.20
N ARG A 125 4.84 1.67 -12.32
CA ARG A 125 5.42 1.52 -13.67
C ARG A 125 6.41 2.62 -14.01
N LEU A 126 6.22 3.84 -13.50
CA LEU A 126 7.21 4.92 -13.62
C LEU A 126 8.49 4.60 -12.82
N ARG A 127 8.39 4.01 -11.62
CA ARG A 127 9.58 3.56 -10.88
C ARG A 127 10.27 2.41 -11.59
N GLN A 128 9.52 1.42 -12.08
CA GLN A 128 10.07 0.33 -12.87
C GLN A 128 10.75 0.85 -14.13
N PHE A 129 10.13 1.74 -14.90
CA PHE A 129 10.79 2.37 -16.05
C PHE A 129 12.13 3.00 -15.65
N HIS A 130 12.16 3.78 -14.55
CA HIS A 130 13.37 4.43 -14.11
C HIS A 130 14.52 3.44 -13.84
N PHE A 131 14.25 2.39 -13.07
CA PHE A 131 15.28 1.42 -12.68
C PHE A 131 15.59 0.39 -13.75
N GLN A 132 14.60 -0.05 -14.51
CA GLN A 132 14.83 -0.96 -15.65
C GLN A 132 15.61 -0.26 -16.76
N HIS A 133 15.31 1.01 -17.06
CA HIS A 133 16.10 1.78 -18.04
C HIS A 133 17.52 2.02 -17.52
N PHE A 134 17.70 2.26 -16.22
CA PHE A 134 19.03 2.37 -15.64
C PHE A 134 19.80 1.04 -15.77
N ALA A 135 19.16 -0.09 -15.46
CA ALA A 135 19.78 -1.42 -15.51
C ALA A 135 20.11 -1.90 -16.94
N ALA A 136 19.18 -1.71 -17.88
CA ALA A 136 19.29 -2.21 -19.25
C ALA A 136 20.28 -1.44 -20.12
N HIS A 137 20.64 -0.21 -19.71
CA HIS A 137 21.54 0.68 -20.46
C HIS A 137 22.83 0.99 -19.68
N GLY A 138 23.28 0.06 -18.84
CA GLY A 138 24.48 0.22 -18.03
C GLY A 138 25.72 0.57 -18.87
N GLY A 139 25.90 -0.04 -20.04
CA GLY A 139 26.98 0.26 -20.97
C GLY A 139 26.98 1.71 -21.46
N ALA A 140 25.84 2.22 -21.93
CA ALA A 140 25.68 3.60 -22.38
C ALA A 140 25.90 4.60 -21.24
N ILE A 141 25.42 4.29 -20.03
CA ILE A 141 25.61 5.13 -18.85
C ILE A 141 27.10 5.24 -18.50
N LEU A 142 27.84 4.13 -18.54
CA LEU A 142 29.26 4.17 -18.22
C LEU A 142 30.11 4.81 -19.34
N ARG A 143 29.66 4.75 -20.60
CA ARG A 143 30.25 5.55 -21.68
C ARG A 143 30.01 7.05 -21.46
N GLY A 144 28.78 7.44 -21.14
CA GLY A 144 28.44 8.85 -20.85
C GLY A 144 29.01 9.40 -19.54
N ALA A 145 29.50 8.54 -18.65
CA ALA A 145 30.30 8.99 -17.50
C ALA A 145 31.67 9.55 -17.93
N ARG A 146 32.20 9.08 -19.07
CA ARG A 146 33.55 9.40 -19.57
C ARG A 146 33.53 10.40 -20.73
N ASP A 147 32.44 10.44 -21.49
CA ASP A 147 32.31 11.26 -22.69
C ASP A 147 30.99 12.04 -22.70
N GLU A 148 31.08 13.35 -22.93
CA GLU A 148 29.93 14.26 -22.91
C GLU A 148 29.00 14.02 -24.11
N ALA A 149 29.53 13.61 -25.26
CA ALA A 149 28.70 13.29 -26.43
C ALA A 149 27.89 12.01 -26.18
N ALA A 150 28.51 10.96 -25.63
CA ALA A 150 27.83 9.74 -25.21
C ALA A 150 26.78 10.01 -24.11
N ARG A 151 27.06 10.93 -23.17
CA ARG A 151 26.09 11.38 -22.17
C ARG A 151 24.85 11.99 -22.81
N ALA A 152 25.05 12.94 -23.74
CA ALA A 152 23.95 13.57 -24.45
C ALA A 152 23.13 12.55 -25.27
N ALA A 153 23.81 11.58 -25.91
CA ALA A 153 23.14 10.50 -26.65
C ALA A 153 22.28 9.61 -25.74
N TYR A 154 22.78 9.24 -24.55
CA TYR A 154 22.02 8.48 -23.56
C TYR A 154 20.79 9.26 -23.07
N LEU A 155 20.94 10.56 -22.77
CA LEU A 155 19.82 11.38 -22.31
C LEU A 155 18.73 11.48 -23.39
N ALA A 156 19.12 11.69 -24.65
CA ALA A 156 18.18 11.70 -25.77
C ALA A 156 17.46 10.35 -25.96
N LEU A 157 18.18 9.23 -25.80
CA LEU A 157 17.61 7.89 -25.80
C LEU A 157 16.56 7.72 -24.70
N ARG A 158 16.92 8.07 -23.46
CA ARG A 158 16.04 7.99 -22.29
C ARG A 158 14.78 8.81 -22.45
N ASP A 159 14.92 10.03 -22.95
CA ASP A 159 13.79 10.93 -23.15
C ASP A 159 12.85 10.39 -24.24
N ARG A 160 13.39 9.86 -25.34
CA ARG A 160 12.61 9.18 -26.38
C ARG A 160 11.85 7.96 -25.83
N ASP A 161 12.51 7.10 -25.08
CA ASP A 161 11.89 5.88 -24.55
C ASP A 161 10.86 6.22 -23.46
N PHE A 162 11.05 7.34 -22.75
CA PHE A 162 10.04 7.86 -21.82
C PHE A 162 8.81 8.43 -22.55
N GLU A 163 8.99 9.16 -23.66
CA GLU A 163 7.88 9.55 -24.53
C GLU A 163 7.08 8.34 -25.01
N ARG A 164 7.78 7.27 -25.39
CA ARG A 164 7.15 6.02 -25.78
C ARG A 164 6.34 5.40 -24.64
N LEU A 165 6.88 5.33 -23.41
CA LEU A 165 6.11 4.86 -22.25
C LEU A 165 4.83 5.68 -22.03
N LYS A 166 4.91 7.01 -22.21
CA LYS A 166 3.73 7.88 -22.05
C LYS A 166 2.63 7.55 -23.06
N VAL A 167 2.99 7.32 -24.31
CA VAL A 167 2.03 7.01 -25.38
C VAL A 167 1.51 5.58 -25.28
N ASP A 168 2.42 4.62 -25.16
CA ASP A 168 2.09 3.19 -25.24
C ASP A 168 1.36 2.71 -23.98
N PHE A 169 1.74 3.24 -22.81
CA PHE A 169 1.24 2.77 -21.51
C PHE A 169 0.39 3.82 -20.78
N LEU A 170 0.93 5.01 -20.49
CA LEU A 170 0.24 5.96 -19.60
C LEU A 170 -1.03 6.57 -20.23
N ALA A 171 -1.03 6.82 -21.53
CA ALA A 171 -2.21 7.30 -22.25
C ALA A 171 -3.34 6.23 -22.30
N ARG A 172 -2.98 4.96 -22.10
CA ARG A 172 -3.87 3.80 -22.15
C ARG A 172 -3.96 3.08 -20.80
N ILE A 173 -3.67 3.78 -19.71
CA ILE A 173 -3.49 3.18 -18.37
C ILE A 173 -4.71 2.38 -17.88
N GLU A 174 -5.91 2.75 -18.30
CA GLU A 174 -7.13 2.00 -17.96
C GLU A 174 -7.18 0.65 -18.69
N ASP A 175 -6.91 0.62 -20.00
CA ASP A 175 -6.84 -0.61 -20.79
C ASP A 175 -5.76 -1.55 -20.23
N GLU A 176 -4.57 -0.99 -19.96
CA GLU A 176 -3.44 -1.73 -19.38
C GLU A 176 -3.75 -2.26 -17.98
N PHE A 177 -4.48 -1.49 -17.17
CA PHE A 177 -4.93 -1.94 -15.87
C PHE A 177 -5.83 -3.17 -15.98
N TYR A 178 -6.80 -3.17 -16.90
CA TYR A 178 -7.68 -4.32 -17.14
C TYR A 178 -6.90 -5.53 -17.66
N ALA A 179 -5.99 -5.32 -18.61
CA ALA A 179 -5.12 -6.38 -19.12
C ALA A 179 -4.34 -7.06 -17.99
N ILE A 180 -3.77 -6.30 -17.04
CA ILE A 180 -3.00 -6.84 -15.90
C ILE A 180 -3.90 -7.55 -14.88
N VAL A 181 -5.06 -6.98 -14.57
CA VAL A 181 -5.95 -7.50 -13.52
C VAL A 181 -6.74 -8.72 -13.99
N GLU A 182 -7.07 -8.81 -15.28
CA GLU A 182 -7.82 -9.92 -15.86
C GLU A 182 -6.93 -11.06 -16.37
N ALA A 183 -5.63 -10.80 -16.63
CA ALA A 183 -4.70 -11.85 -17.03
C ALA A 183 -4.52 -12.91 -15.94
N GLU A 184 -4.62 -14.18 -16.33
CA GLU A 184 -4.28 -15.33 -15.47
C GLU A 184 -2.76 -15.41 -15.24
N ASP A 185 -1.99 -15.17 -16.30
CA ASP A 185 -0.52 -15.12 -16.30
C ASP A 185 -0.06 -13.89 -17.10
N PRO A 186 0.07 -12.72 -16.44
CA PRO A 186 0.58 -11.53 -17.12
C PRO A 186 2.05 -11.74 -17.51
N ASP A 187 2.38 -11.39 -18.76
CA ASP A 187 3.75 -11.41 -19.28
C ASP A 187 4.76 -10.71 -18.34
N SER A 188 6.05 -11.00 -18.54
CA SER A 188 7.13 -10.44 -17.71
C SER A 188 6.99 -8.92 -17.53
N GLY A 189 7.24 -8.41 -16.32
CA GLY A 189 7.14 -6.98 -16.01
C GLY A 189 8.22 -6.11 -16.67
N LEU A 190 9.03 -6.68 -17.58
CA LEU A 190 10.18 -6.05 -18.20
C LEU A 190 9.77 -5.16 -19.38
N LEU A 191 10.29 -3.94 -19.37
CA LEU A 191 10.10 -2.92 -20.42
C LEU A 191 11.24 -2.91 -21.44
N PHE A 192 12.37 -3.51 -21.10
CA PHE A 192 13.62 -3.44 -21.86
C PHE A 192 14.31 -4.79 -21.91
N ASP A 193 15.16 -4.98 -22.92
CA ASP A 193 16.12 -6.08 -22.96
C ASP A 193 17.37 -5.69 -22.14
N PHE A 194 17.53 -6.35 -20.99
CA PHE A 194 18.61 -6.10 -20.05
C PHE A 194 19.97 -6.58 -20.54
N THR A 195 20.01 -7.43 -21.57
CA THR A 195 21.25 -8.01 -22.09
C THR A 195 21.85 -7.21 -23.25
N ALA A 196 21.09 -6.25 -23.79
CA ALA A 196 21.45 -5.52 -25.00
C ALA A 196 22.66 -4.58 -24.84
N ASP A 197 22.86 -3.98 -23.65
CA ASP A 197 23.92 -2.99 -23.42
C ASP A 197 24.52 -3.14 -22.01
N LEU A 198 25.12 -4.31 -21.77
CA LEU A 198 25.82 -4.60 -20.52
C LEU A 198 27.06 -3.70 -20.34
N PRO A 199 27.37 -3.29 -19.10
CA PRO A 199 28.58 -2.53 -18.82
C PRO A 199 29.84 -3.39 -19.01
N GLY A 200 30.93 -2.77 -19.46
CA GLY A 200 32.24 -3.42 -19.55
C GLY A 200 32.78 -3.79 -18.17
N ALA A 201 33.37 -4.97 -18.03
CA ALA A 201 33.88 -5.46 -16.74
C ALA A 201 35.02 -4.59 -16.17
N ASP A 202 35.77 -3.92 -17.03
CA ASP A 202 36.92 -3.08 -16.66
C ASP A 202 36.58 -1.59 -16.58
N ASP A 203 35.29 -1.21 -16.56
CA ASP A 203 34.90 0.20 -16.52
C ASP A 203 35.20 0.82 -15.13
N PRO A 204 35.89 1.97 -15.07
CA PRO A 204 36.31 2.58 -13.79
C PRO A 204 35.14 3.05 -12.91
N HIS A 205 33.94 3.21 -13.46
CA HIS A 205 32.76 3.66 -12.71
C HIS A 205 31.75 2.52 -12.45
N LEU A 206 32.13 1.28 -12.74
CA LEU A 206 31.26 0.10 -12.60
C LEU A 206 30.76 -0.10 -11.16
N ASP A 207 31.65 0.04 -10.18
CA ASP A 207 31.31 -0.11 -8.76
C ASP A 207 30.30 0.96 -8.29
N GLU A 208 30.45 2.19 -8.78
CA GLU A 208 29.53 3.28 -8.47
C GLU A 208 28.13 3.01 -9.06
N TYR A 209 28.07 2.54 -10.31
CA TYR A 209 26.83 2.14 -10.98
C TYR A 209 26.09 1.04 -10.21
N TYR A 210 26.80 -0.03 -9.83
CA TYR A 210 26.19 -1.12 -9.06
C TYR A 210 25.78 -0.69 -7.66
N ARG A 211 26.59 0.12 -6.99
CA ARG A 211 26.26 0.67 -5.68
C ARG A 211 25.04 1.59 -5.75
N ALA A 212 24.88 2.37 -6.82
CA ALA A 212 23.70 3.19 -7.04
C ALA A 212 22.44 2.32 -7.13
N TYR A 213 22.45 1.30 -7.99
CA TYR A 213 21.32 0.37 -8.12
C TYR A 213 21.03 -0.37 -6.81
N GLU A 214 22.06 -0.87 -6.14
CA GLU A 214 21.93 -1.57 -4.86
C GLU A 214 21.26 -0.69 -3.80
N LEU A 215 21.74 0.53 -3.61
CA LEU A 215 21.26 1.39 -2.54
C LEU A 215 19.86 1.94 -2.84
N LEU A 216 19.63 2.36 -4.08
CA LEU A 216 18.39 3.05 -4.48
C LEU A 216 17.25 2.08 -4.76
N ARG A 217 17.55 0.87 -5.26
CA ARG A 217 16.54 -0.11 -5.66
C ARG A 217 16.44 -1.28 -4.68
N PHE A 218 17.50 -2.06 -4.49
CA PHE A 218 17.45 -3.22 -3.57
C PHE A 218 17.20 -2.81 -2.13
N GLN A 219 18.14 -2.04 -1.56
CA GLN A 219 18.10 -1.69 -0.13
C GLN A 219 16.84 -0.89 0.19
N ARG A 220 16.44 0.03 -0.70
CA ARG A 220 15.26 0.86 -0.48
C ARG A 220 13.97 0.05 -0.44
N GLN A 221 13.80 -0.91 -1.34
CA GLN A 221 12.62 -1.77 -1.35
C GLN A 221 12.59 -2.70 -0.14
N ILE A 222 13.75 -3.26 0.26
CA ILE A 222 13.89 -4.05 1.50
C ILE A 222 13.52 -3.22 2.74
N ASP A 223 14.05 -2.01 2.81
CA ASP A 223 13.80 -1.05 3.88
C ASP A 223 12.33 -0.63 3.96
N TYR A 224 11.68 -0.44 2.81
CA TYR A 224 10.25 -0.16 2.72
C TYR A 224 9.42 -1.33 3.26
N CYS A 225 9.74 -2.57 2.85
CA CYS A 225 9.09 -3.76 3.39
C CYS A 225 9.30 -3.88 4.91
N ASN A 226 10.53 -3.66 5.39
CA ASN A 226 10.83 -3.67 6.82
C ASN A 226 10.06 -2.60 7.59
N LEU A 227 9.88 -1.41 7.00
CA LEU A 227 9.10 -0.33 7.58
C LEU A 227 7.63 -0.70 7.71
N LEU A 228 7.03 -1.30 6.68
CA LEU A 228 5.63 -1.76 6.71
C LEU A 228 5.40 -2.93 7.67
N LEU A 229 6.41 -3.78 7.84
CA LEU A 229 6.38 -4.91 8.76
C LEU A 229 6.81 -4.53 10.19
N SER A 230 7.30 -3.30 10.41
CA SER A 230 7.79 -2.85 11.72
C SER A 230 6.66 -2.60 12.73
N GLU A 231 6.95 -2.86 14.00
CA GLU A 231 6.00 -2.68 15.10
C GLU A 231 5.99 -1.25 15.66
N GLY A 232 7.05 -0.47 15.39
CA GLY A 232 7.27 0.86 15.95
C GLY A 232 6.41 1.99 15.35
N ARG A 233 5.63 1.74 14.29
CA ARG A 233 4.78 2.76 13.65
C ARG A 233 3.40 2.88 14.29
N ASN A 234 2.82 4.08 14.20
CA ASN A 234 1.45 4.36 14.63
C ASN A 234 0.46 3.43 13.90
N LEU A 235 -0.47 2.82 14.64
CA LEU A 235 -1.55 1.94 14.16
C LEU A 235 -2.27 2.47 12.91
N TRP A 236 -2.45 3.79 12.82
CA TRP A 236 -3.22 4.42 11.75
C TRP A 236 -2.37 4.85 10.55
N LYS A 237 -1.03 4.85 10.66
CA LYS A 237 -0.10 5.21 9.59
C LYS A 237 0.61 3.96 9.04
N HIS A 238 0.10 3.42 7.93
CA HIS A 238 0.71 2.37 7.09
C HIS A 238 1.56 1.34 7.87
N ALA A 239 0.89 0.56 8.71
CA ALA A 239 1.49 -0.48 9.56
C ALA A 239 0.61 -1.75 9.54
N PRO A 240 0.50 -2.46 8.40
CA PRO A 240 -0.41 -3.59 8.24
C PRO A 240 -0.18 -4.70 9.28
N ALA A 241 1.08 -5.04 9.59
CA ALA A 241 1.38 -6.06 10.60
C ALA A 241 0.83 -5.70 12.00
N ARG A 242 0.90 -4.42 12.38
CA ARG A 242 0.38 -3.93 13.67
C ARG A 242 -1.15 -3.87 13.68
N GLN A 243 -1.76 -3.47 12.57
CA GLN A 243 -3.22 -3.45 12.40
C GLN A 243 -3.79 -4.86 12.54
N ALA A 244 -3.20 -5.86 11.88
CA ALA A 244 -3.64 -7.25 11.97
C ALA A 244 -3.62 -7.77 13.43
N ARG A 245 -2.54 -7.50 14.17
CA ARG A 245 -2.46 -7.88 15.59
C ARG A 245 -3.47 -7.12 16.46
N PHE A 246 -3.65 -5.83 16.20
CA PHE A 246 -4.61 -5.01 16.94
C PHE A 246 -6.04 -5.54 16.76
N PHE A 247 -6.49 -5.78 15.53
CA PHE A 247 -7.83 -6.30 15.27
C PHE A 247 -7.99 -7.73 15.82
N GLY A 248 -6.97 -8.58 15.70
CA GLY A 248 -6.96 -9.90 16.33
C GLY A 248 -7.11 -9.84 17.85
N ALA A 249 -6.39 -8.93 18.52
CA ALA A 249 -6.51 -8.72 19.96
C ALA A 249 -7.88 -8.15 20.35
N VAL A 250 -8.40 -7.17 19.61
CA VAL A 250 -9.73 -6.60 19.83
C VAL A 250 -10.81 -7.68 19.71
N GLY A 251 -10.75 -8.52 18.67
CA GLY A 251 -11.70 -9.62 18.48
C GLY A 251 -11.70 -10.60 19.66
N LEU A 252 -10.51 -11.05 20.08
CA LEU A 252 -10.38 -11.97 21.22
C LEU A 252 -10.84 -11.34 22.53
N SER A 253 -10.47 -10.09 22.80
CA SER A 253 -10.89 -9.38 24.00
C SER A 253 -12.41 -9.20 24.04
N CYS A 254 -13.04 -8.83 22.92
CA CYS A 254 -14.49 -8.70 22.85
C CYS A 254 -15.19 -10.05 23.13
N LEU A 255 -14.68 -11.14 22.56
CA LEU A 255 -15.21 -12.49 22.81
C LEU A 255 -15.16 -12.86 24.29
N VAL A 256 -14.01 -12.65 24.94
CA VAL A 256 -13.85 -12.93 26.38
C VAL A 256 -14.85 -12.13 27.21
N VAL A 257 -15.03 -10.84 26.91
CA VAL A 257 -15.96 -10.00 27.68
C VAL A 257 -17.41 -10.40 27.44
N ILE A 258 -17.81 -10.71 26.20
CA ILE A 258 -19.16 -11.21 25.90
C ILE A 258 -19.45 -12.48 26.68
N LEU A 259 -18.54 -13.47 26.63
CA LEU A 259 -18.70 -14.73 27.36
C LEU A 259 -18.75 -14.51 28.88
N SER A 260 -17.97 -13.56 29.39
CA SER A 260 -17.97 -13.21 30.81
C SER A 260 -19.30 -12.59 31.25
N LEU A 261 -19.82 -11.64 30.46
CA LEU A 261 -21.11 -10.99 30.74
C LEU A 261 -22.26 -12.01 30.67
N ASP A 262 -22.26 -12.89 29.66
CA ASP A 262 -23.27 -13.92 29.52
C ASP A 262 -23.22 -14.94 30.67
N SER A 263 -22.01 -15.35 31.08
CA SER A 263 -21.82 -16.22 32.26
C SER A 263 -22.33 -15.57 33.55
N LEU A 264 -22.13 -14.25 33.72
CA LEU A 264 -22.65 -13.51 34.87
C LEU A 264 -24.18 -13.50 34.89
N VAL A 265 -24.82 -13.25 33.75
CA VAL A 265 -26.29 -13.29 33.62
C VAL A 265 -26.82 -14.69 33.94
N PHE A 266 -26.20 -15.72 33.40
CA PHE A 266 -26.60 -17.12 33.64
C PHE A 266 -26.44 -17.52 35.10
N MET A 267 -25.30 -17.17 35.72
CA MET A 267 -25.07 -17.39 37.15
C MET A 267 -26.07 -16.63 38.02
N GLY A 268 -26.42 -15.40 37.63
CA GLY A 268 -27.46 -14.61 38.26
C GLY A 268 -28.81 -15.31 38.26
N SER A 269 -29.16 -15.94 37.15
CA SER A 269 -30.40 -16.71 37.01
C SER A 269 -30.39 -18.02 37.80
N ILE A 270 -29.24 -18.67 37.99
CA ILE A 270 -29.13 -19.93 38.76
C ILE A 270 -29.17 -19.66 40.26
N LEU A 271 -28.51 -18.60 40.70
CA LEU A 271 -28.34 -18.26 42.11
C LEU A 271 -29.42 -17.31 42.63
N ASP A 272 -30.45 -17.00 41.82
CA ASP A 272 -31.50 -16.01 42.11
C ASP A 272 -30.94 -14.66 42.59
N LEU A 273 -29.86 -14.18 41.94
CA LEU A 273 -29.22 -12.91 42.23
C LEU A 273 -29.71 -11.82 41.26
N PRO A 274 -30.75 -11.01 41.61
CA PRO A 274 -31.43 -10.13 40.67
C PRO A 274 -30.53 -9.03 40.10
N PHE A 275 -29.48 -8.62 40.82
CA PHE A 275 -28.53 -7.63 40.33
C PHE A 275 -27.72 -8.14 39.12
N LEU A 276 -27.40 -9.43 39.07
CA LEU A 276 -26.67 -10.05 37.94
C LEU A 276 -27.57 -10.27 36.71
N ALA A 277 -28.88 -10.40 36.93
CA ALA A 277 -29.88 -10.45 35.87
C ALA A 277 -30.30 -9.06 35.35
N ALA A 278 -29.66 -7.98 35.84
CA ALA A 278 -29.99 -6.63 35.41
C ALA A 278 -29.75 -6.45 33.90
N PRO A 279 -30.64 -5.74 33.17
CA PRO A 279 -30.54 -5.57 31.72
C PRO A 279 -29.20 -5.00 31.22
N ILE A 280 -28.46 -4.29 32.10
CA ILE A 280 -27.15 -3.72 31.79
C ILE A 280 -26.12 -4.75 31.35
N PHE A 281 -26.15 -5.97 31.89
CA PHE A 281 -25.20 -7.02 31.53
C PHE A 281 -25.50 -7.59 30.14
N SER A 282 -26.76 -7.93 29.86
CA SER A 282 -27.19 -8.42 28.53
C SER A 282 -27.02 -7.35 27.45
N VAL A 283 -27.43 -6.11 27.72
CA VAL A 283 -27.23 -4.98 26.79
C VAL A 283 -25.73 -4.74 26.59
N GLY A 284 -24.93 -4.76 27.65
CA GLY A 284 -23.47 -4.64 27.57
C GLY A 284 -22.84 -5.68 26.64
N GLY A 285 -23.28 -6.94 26.73
CA GLY A 285 -22.83 -8.01 25.84
C GLY A 285 -23.16 -7.72 24.37
N VAL A 286 -24.39 -7.30 24.08
CA VAL A 286 -24.81 -6.92 22.72
C VAL A 286 -24.04 -5.71 22.18
N LEU A 287 -23.80 -4.70 23.01
CA LEU A 287 -23.02 -3.51 22.63
C LEU A 287 -21.59 -3.88 22.25
N ILE A 288 -20.95 -4.77 23.00
CA ILE A 288 -19.60 -5.26 22.70
C ILE A 288 -19.61 -6.12 21.43
N ALA A 289 -20.65 -6.93 21.21
CA ALA A 289 -20.80 -7.70 19.98
C ALA A 289 -20.89 -6.79 18.74
N PHE A 290 -21.67 -5.70 18.79
CA PHE A 290 -21.72 -4.74 17.69
C PHE A 290 -20.41 -3.97 17.51
N PHE A 291 -19.73 -3.60 18.59
CA PHE A 291 -18.39 -3.02 18.50
C PHE A 291 -17.41 -3.97 17.81
N ALA A 292 -17.39 -5.25 18.19
CA ALA A 292 -16.56 -6.28 17.58
C ALA A 292 -16.87 -6.45 16.08
N LEU A 293 -18.15 -6.48 15.71
CA LEU A 293 -18.59 -6.54 14.32
C LEU A 293 -18.12 -5.32 13.52
N GLY A 294 -18.23 -4.12 14.08
CA GLY A 294 -17.72 -2.89 13.46
C GLY A 294 -16.20 -2.92 13.28
N ALA A 295 -15.45 -3.33 14.30
CA ALA A 295 -14.00 -3.49 14.22
C ALA A 295 -13.61 -4.52 13.16
N ARG A 296 -14.32 -5.65 13.08
CA ARG A 296 -14.11 -6.69 12.07
C ARG A 296 -14.40 -6.20 10.66
N THR A 297 -15.47 -5.42 10.47
CA THR A 297 -15.79 -4.82 9.17
C THR A 297 -14.70 -3.87 8.70
N ILE A 298 -14.08 -3.11 9.61
CA ILE A 298 -12.92 -2.26 9.28
C ILE A 298 -11.69 -3.11 8.95
N GLU A 299 -11.44 -4.19 9.69
CA GLU A 299 -10.35 -5.14 9.42
C GLU A 299 -10.50 -5.75 8.02
N ASP A 300 -11.68 -6.27 7.69
CA ASP A 300 -11.97 -6.91 6.40
C ASP A 300 -11.86 -5.91 5.23
N GLY A 301 -12.16 -4.63 5.47
CA GLY A 301 -11.95 -3.57 4.48
C GLY A 301 -10.49 -3.13 4.32
N LEU A 302 -9.67 -3.18 5.39
CA LEU A 302 -8.26 -2.79 5.34
C LEU A 302 -7.35 -3.93 4.88
N GLN A 303 -7.81 -5.17 5.07
CA GLN A 303 -7.09 -6.42 4.81
C GLN A 303 -5.62 -6.40 5.30
N PRO A 304 -5.37 -5.99 6.56
CA PRO A 304 -4.01 -5.78 7.05
C PRO A 304 -3.19 -7.08 7.10
N GLY A 305 -3.84 -8.23 7.28
CA GLY A 305 -3.20 -9.55 7.25
C GLY A 305 -2.70 -9.91 5.85
N VAL A 306 -3.53 -9.72 4.82
CA VAL A 306 -3.19 -9.98 3.42
C VAL A 306 -2.05 -9.07 2.96
N GLU A 307 -2.14 -7.78 3.28
CA GLU A 307 -1.08 -6.81 2.99
C GLU A 307 0.25 -7.17 3.67
N ALA A 308 0.20 -7.55 4.96
CA ALA A 308 1.40 -7.95 5.69
C ALA A 308 2.04 -9.21 5.10
N GLU A 309 1.24 -10.19 4.68
CA GLU A 309 1.77 -11.41 4.07
C GLU A 309 2.37 -11.15 2.69
N ARG A 310 1.69 -10.36 1.85
CA ARG A 310 2.23 -9.93 0.55
C ARG A 310 3.60 -9.25 0.69
N MET A 311 3.73 -8.34 1.67
CA MET A 311 5.00 -7.68 1.97
C MET A 311 6.09 -8.63 2.48
N ARG A 312 5.72 -9.70 3.22
CA ARG A 312 6.70 -10.72 3.64
C ARG A 312 7.22 -11.50 2.45
N GLN A 313 6.34 -11.94 1.55
CA GLN A 313 6.71 -12.68 0.34
C GLN A 313 7.61 -11.84 -0.56
N TYR A 314 7.21 -10.59 -0.83
CA TYR A 314 8.02 -9.66 -1.61
C TYR A 314 9.40 -9.42 -0.96
N ARG A 315 9.47 -9.21 0.35
CA ARG A 315 10.75 -9.08 1.07
C ARG A 315 11.64 -10.32 0.93
N ILE A 316 11.08 -11.53 0.94
CA ILE A 316 11.84 -12.77 0.73
C ILE A 316 12.44 -12.79 -0.69
N ALA A 317 11.65 -12.45 -1.71
CA ALA A 317 12.12 -12.34 -3.09
C ALA A 317 13.24 -11.31 -3.21
N LEU A 318 13.05 -10.09 -2.67
CA LEU A 318 14.06 -9.04 -2.67
C LEU A 318 15.37 -9.46 -2.00
N ASN A 319 15.31 -10.10 -0.82
CA ASN A 319 16.51 -10.55 -0.12
C ASN A 319 17.25 -11.66 -0.89
N ARG A 320 16.52 -12.55 -1.56
CA ARG A 320 17.11 -13.59 -2.41
C ARG A 320 17.85 -12.97 -3.60
N SER A 321 17.19 -12.08 -4.32
CA SER A 321 17.78 -11.36 -5.46
C SER A 321 18.96 -10.48 -5.02
N HIS A 322 18.85 -9.79 -3.88
CA HIS A 322 19.94 -8.97 -3.33
C HIS A 322 21.16 -9.82 -2.93
N SER A 323 20.93 -10.98 -2.32
CA SER A 323 22.02 -11.91 -1.96
C SER A 323 22.73 -12.44 -3.21
N ARG A 324 21.97 -12.81 -4.26
CA ARG A 324 22.54 -13.19 -5.57
C ARG A 324 23.32 -12.04 -6.20
N PHE A 325 22.75 -10.83 -6.16
CA PHE A 325 23.42 -9.62 -6.64
C PHE A 325 24.76 -9.41 -5.94
N LYS A 326 24.82 -9.51 -4.61
CA LYS A 326 26.09 -9.37 -3.85
C LYS A 326 27.10 -10.46 -4.19
N GLY A 327 26.66 -11.68 -4.46
CA GLY A 327 27.53 -12.81 -4.79
C GLY A 327 28.07 -12.81 -6.23
N ALA A 328 27.37 -12.16 -7.17
CA ALA A 328 27.76 -12.06 -8.56
C ALA A 328 29.07 -11.27 -8.74
N ARG A 329 29.90 -11.70 -9.69
CA ARG A 329 31.23 -11.13 -9.96
C ARG A 329 31.33 -10.46 -11.32
N THR A 330 30.56 -10.92 -12.30
CA THR A 330 30.59 -10.37 -13.65
C THR A 330 29.35 -9.52 -13.94
N PRO A 331 29.41 -8.59 -14.91
CA PRO A 331 28.22 -7.86 -15.35
C PRO A 331 27.05 -8.74 -15.78
N ALA A 332 27.34 -9.83 -16.50
CA ALA A 332 26.33 -10.80 -16.90
C ALA A 332 25.71 -11.54 -15.70
N GLU A 333 26.49 -11.82 -14.64
CA GLU A 333 25.92 -12.42 -13.42
C GLU A 333 25.13 -11.42 -12.58
N LYS A 334 25.48 -10.12 -12.64
CA LYS A 334 24.81 -9.04 -11.90
C LYS A 334 23.44 -8.69 -12.50
N ILE A 335 23.24 -8.90 -13.80
CA ILE A 335 21.99 -8.50 -14.47
C ILE A 335 20.81 -9.40 -14.09
N GLU A 336 21.02 -10.71 -13.98
CA GLU A 336 20.00 -11.68 -13.59
C GLU A 336 19.26 -11.32 -12.28
N PRO A 337 19.94 -11.04 -11.16
CA PRO A 337 19.25 -10.63 -9.94
C PRO A 337 18.60 -9.24 -10.04
N MET A 338 19.05 -8.35 -10.95
CA MET A 338 18.33 -7.10 -11.22
C MET A 338 17.00 -7.38 -11.92
N ILE A 339 17.00 -8.27 -12.92
CA ILE A 339 15.80 -8.76 -13.61
C ILE A 339 14.84 -9.42 -12.61
N ASP A 340 15.34 -10.31 -11.76
CA ASP A 340 14.53 -10.98 -10.72
C ASP A 340 13.84 -9.97 -9.81
N LEU A 341 14.54 -8.91 -9.40
CA LEU A 341 13.96 -7.86 -8.56
C LEU A 341 12.82 -7.14 -9.30
N GLU A 342 13.02 -6.80 -10.57
CA GLU A 342 12.04 -6.04 -11.34
C GLU A 342 10.80 -6.87 -11.64
N ASN A 343 10.96 -8.16 -11.91
CA ASN A 343 9.86 -9.11 -11.98
C ASN A 343 9.15 -9.26 -10.64
N ALA A 344 9.88 -9.46 -9.53
CA ALA A 344 9.27 -9.55 -8.20
C ALA A 344 8.49 -8.27 -7.83
N SER A 345 8.97 -7.09 -8.24
CA SER A 345 8.26 -5.81 -8.06
C SER A 345 6.96 -5.75 -8.88
N PHE A 346 6.91 -6.36 -10.07
CA PHE A 346 5.70 -6.44 -10.88
C PHE A 346 4.72 -7.48 -10.33
N GLU A 347 5.24 -8.66 -10.00
CA GLU A 347 4.51 -9.79 -9.40
C GLU A 347 3.89 -9.43 -8.05
N GLU A 348 4.49 -8.55 -7.25
CA GLU A 348 3.88 -8.03 -6.01
C GLU A 348 2.72 -7.07 -6.30
N MET A 349 2.84 -6.27 -7.35
CA MET A 349 1.85 -5.25 -7.70
C MET A 349 0.56 -5.89 -8.24
N ILE A 350 0.64 -6.97 -9.01
CA ILE A 350 -0.53 -7.68 -9.57
C ILE A 350 -1.56 -8.08 -8.50
N PRO A 351 -1.21 -8.88 -7.46
CA PRO A 351 -2.15 -9.25 -6.41
C PRO A 351 -2.59 -8.04 -5.60
N PHE A 352 -1.78 -6.98 -5.46
CA PHE A 352 -2.23 -5.72 -4.88
C PHE A 352 -3.38 -5.13 -5.69
N LEU A 353 -3.24 -5.01 -7.02
CA LEU A 353 -4.25 -4.45 -7.89
C LEU A 353 -5.52 -5.32 -7.93
N LYS A 354 -5.38 -6.64 -8.10
CA LYS A 354 -6.51 -7.60 -8.12
C LYS A 354 -7.30 -7.56 -6.82
N THR A 355 -6.63 -7.76 -5.68
CA THR A 355 -7.25 -7.77 -4.35
C THR A 355 -7.99 -6.46 -4.08
N ASN A 356 -7.33 -5.33 -4.35
CA ASN A 356 -7.97 -4.05 -4.11
C ASN A 356 -9.07 -3.79 -5.11
N TYR A 357 -8.98 -4.21 -6.37
CA TYR A 357 -10.02 -4.04 -7.39
C TYR A 357 -11.29 -4.85 -7.08
N GLU A 358 -11.15 -6.07 -6.60
CA GLU A 358 -12.27 -6.95 -6.21
C GLU A 358 -12.92 -6.55 -4.89
N ALA A 359 -12.21 -5.85 -4.00
CA ALA A 359 -12.73 -5.46 -2.69
C ALA A 359 -14.04 -4.62 -2.80
N THR A 360 -15.16 -5.19 -2.37
CA THR A 360 -16.47 -4.52 -2.40
C THR A 360 -16.54 -3.31 -1.47
N PHE A 361 -15.75 -3.33 -0.39
CA PHE A 361 -15.62 -2.22 0.54
C PHE A 361 -14.44 -1.33 0.15
N VAL A 362 -14.73 -0.07 -0.20
CA VAL A 362 -13.70 0.89 -0.61
C VAL A 362 -13.04 1.50 0.63
N MET A 363 -11.71 1.37 0.73
CA MET A 363 -10.87 2.27 1.54
C MET A 363 -9.77 2.91 0.70
#